data_AF-A0A392VFT2-F1
#
_entry.id   AF-A0A392VFT2-F1
#
_cell.length_a   1.000
_cell.length_b   1.000
_cell.length_c   1.000
_cell.angle_alpha   90.00
_cell.angle_beta   90.00
_cell.angle_gamma   90.00
#
_symmetry.space_group_name_H-M   'P 1'
#
loop_
_entity.id
_entity.type
_entity.pdbx_description
1 polymer ?
#
loop_
_entity_poly.entity_id
_entity_poly.type
_entity_poly.pdbx_seq_one_letter_code
_entity_poly.pdbx_strand_id
1 'polypeptide(L)' 'MEIVLADQSVLRPSGIVEDVLVKVKDLVFPVDFVIIDMEEDADVPIILGRTFLATIRAV' A
#
# COMPACT_ATOMS: atom_id res chain seq x y z
N MET A 1 7.47 7.50 11.25
CA MET A 1 6.20 7.50 10.49
C MET A 1 5.29 6.48 11.13
N GLU A 2 4.03 6.80 11.37
CA GLU A 2 3.06 5.88 11.98
C GLU A 2 1.78 5.89 11.14
N ILE A 3 1.14 4.74 11.00
CA ILE A 3 -0.11 4.57 10.27
C ILE A 3 -1.21 4.32 11.31
N VAL A 4 -2.27 5.11 11.27
CA VAL A 4 -3.44 4.93 12.13
C VAL A 4 -4.53 4.26 11.32
N LEU A 5 -4.97 3.08 11.77
CA LEU A 5 -6.06 2.34 11.15
C LEU A 5 -7.43 2.89 11.57
N ALA A 6 -8.48 2.42 10.90
CA ALA A 6 -9.86 2.85 11.18
C ALA A 6 -10.34 2.48 12.59
N ASP A 7 -9.78 1.43 13.17
CA ASP A 7 -10.02 0.99 14.56
C ASP A 7 -9.15 1.75 15.58
N GLN A 8 -8.41 2.78 15.13
CA GLN A 8 -7.49 3.59 15.92
C GLN A 8 -6.23 2.85 16.40
N SER A 9 -5.99 1.62 15.93
CA SER A 9 -4.70 0.96 16.15
C SER A 9 -3.59 1.69 15.39
N VAL A 10 -2.38 1.68 15.97
CA VAL A 10 -1.21 2.35 15.42
C VAL A 10 -0.22 1.30 14.93
N LEU A 11 0.08 1.33 13.64
CA LEU A 11 1.06 0.47 13.00
C LEU A 11 2.34 1.25 12.69
N ARG A 12 3.47 0.61 12.99
CA ARG A 12 4.80 1.13 12.66
C ARG A 12 5.29 0.41 11.42
N PRO A 13 5.57 1.14 10.32
CA PRO A 13 6.16 0.54 9.14
C PRO A 13 7.50 -0.13 9.45
N SER A 14 7.72 -1.29 8.87
CA SER A 14 8.99 -2.02 8.90
C SER A 14 9.96 -1.46 7.86
N GLY A 15 9.44 -0.86 6.79
CA GLY A 15 10.23 -0.20 5.76
C GLY A 15 9.39 0.40 4.65
N ILE A 16 10.08 0.98 3.66
CA ILE A 16 9.51 1.42 2.39
C ILE A 16 10.24 0.67 1.29
N VAL A 17 9.48 0.22 0.31
CA VAL A 17 9.99 -0.36 -0.93
C VAL A 17 9.61 0.60 -2.05
N GLU A 18 10.62 1.14 -2.72
CA GLU A 18 10.47 2.19 -3.74
C GLU A 18 10.41 1.60 -5.15
N ASP A 19 9.79 2.33 -6.07
CA ASP A 19 9.78 2.04 -7.52
C ASP A 19 9.25 0.64 -7.92
N VAL A 20 8.28 0.09 -7.18
CA VAL A 20 7.65 -1.19 -7.54
C VAL A 20 6.76 -1.01 -8.76
N LEU A 21 7.00 -1.83 -9.79
CA LEU A 21 6.18 -1.84 -10.99
C LEU A 21 4.86 -2.58 -10.75
N VAL A 22 3.77 -1.83 -10.69
CA VAL A 22 2.41 -2.36 -10.58
C VAL A 22 1.75 -2.36 -11.95
N LYS A 23 1.33 -3.54 -12.41
CA LYS A 23 0.58 -3.68 -13.67
C LYS A 23 -0.93 -3.63 -13.41
N VAL A 24 -1.61 -2.66 -14.02
CA VAL A 24 -3.07 -2.53 -14.02
C VAL A 24 -3.56 -2.67 -15.45
N LYS A 25 -4.20 -3.80 -15.77
CA LYS A 25 -4.53 -4.20 -17.16
C LYS A 25 -3.28 -4.15 -18.03
N ASP A 26 -3.21 -3.21 -18.97
CA ASP A 26 -2.12 -3.06 -19.94
C ASP A 26 -1.15 -1.94 -19.57
N LEU A 27 -1.37 -1.23 -18.46
CA LEU A 27 -0.54 -0.13 -18.00
C LEU A 27 0.36 -0.58 -16.84
N VAL A 28 1.55 0.01 -16.75
CA VAL A 28 2.51 -0.23 -15.67
C VAL A 28 2.86 1.09 -15.02
N PHE A 29 2.82 1.13 -13.69
CA PHE A 29 3.12 2.31 -12.89
C PHE A 29 4.19 1.99 -11.86
N PRO A 30 5.24 2.82 -11.70
CA PRO A 30 6.10 2.75 -10.53
C PRO A 30 5.35 3.29 -9.31
N VAL A 31 5.44 2.58 -8.19
CA VAL A 31 4.75 2.91 -6.94
C VAL A 31 5.62 2.55 -5.75
N ASP A 32 5.66 3.45 -4.77
CA ASP A 32 6.29 3.17 -3.49
C ASP A 32 5.28 2.51 -2.53
N PHE A 33 5.70 1.44 -1.86
CA PHE A 33 4.91 0.74 -0.87
C PHE A 33 5.51 0.86 0.52
N VAL A 34 4.64 1.08 1.50
CA VAL A 34 4.98 0.97 2.91
C VAL A 34 4.77 -0.47 3.35
N ILE A 35 5.80 -1.09 3.90
CA ILE A 35 5.75 -2.46 4.42
C ILE A 35 5.39 -2.41 5.90
N ILE A 36 4.43 -3.23 6.32
CA ILE A 36 3.97 -3.35 7.69
C ILE A 36 3.95 -4.83 8.06
N ASP A 37 4.48 -5.16 9.23
CA ASP A 37 4.36 -6.51 9.79
C ASP A 37 2.92 -6.74 10.29
N MET A 38 2.29 -7.80 9.78
CA MET A 38 0.97 -8.28 10.20
C MET A 38 1.10 -9.69 10.78
N GLU A 39 0.14 -10.11 11.61
CA GLU A 39 0.13 -11.48 12.15
C GLU A 39 -0.04 -12.52 11.02
N GLU A 40 0.61 -13.69 11.14
CA GLU A 40 0.75 -14.69 10.07
C GLU A 40 -0.58 -15.25 9.53
N ASP A 41 -1.65 -15.21 10.32
CA ASP A 41 -2.98 -15.71 9.93
C ASP A 41 -3.87 -14.66 9.25
N ALA A 42 -3.36 -13.44 9.06
CA ALA A 42 -4.07 -12.43 8.29
C ALA A 42 -3.86 -12.70 6.79
N ASP A 43 -4.95 -12.80 6.02
CA ASP A 43 -4.88 -12.52 4.59
C ASP A 43 -4.14 -11.18 4.45
N VAL A 44 -3.05 -11.13 3.68
CA VAL A 44 -2.20 -9.93 3.56
C VAL A 44 -2.70 -9.09 2.37
N PRO A 45 -3.61 -8.11 2.56
CA PRO A 45 -4.10 -7.32 1.45
C PRO A 45 -3.04 -6.33 0.98
N ILE A 46 -2.93 -6.16 -0.34
CA ILE A 46 -2.28 -4.98 -0.91
C ILE A 46 -3.28 -3.83 -0.86
N ILE A 47 -2.96 -2.80 -0.07
CA ILE A 47 -3.80 -1.61 0.05
C ILE A 47 -3.31 -0.54 -0.93
N LEU A 48 -4.13 -0.21 -1.91
CA LEU A 48 -3.86 0.89 -2.84
C LEU A 48 -4.42 2.19 -2.27
N GLY A 49 -3.51 3.06 -1.82
CA GLY A 49 -3.88 4.36 -1.27
C GLY A 49 -4.56 5.27 -2.30
N ARG A 50 -5.27 6.29 -1.81
CA ARG A 50 -5.95 7.29 -2.66
C ARG A 50 -5.02 7.98 -3.65
N THR A 51 -3.76 8.21 -3.27
CA THR A 51 -2.76 8.80 -4.16
C THR A 51 -2.52 7.95 -5.40
N PHE A 52 -2.38 6.62 -5.24
CA PHE A 52 -2.24 5.72 -6.37
C PHE A 52 -3.50 5.71 -7.26
N LEU A 53 -4.68 5.64 -6.63
CA LEU A 53 -5.96 5.67 -7.35
C LEU A 53 -6.13 6.97 -8.16
N ALA A 54 -5.70 8.12 -7.62
CA ALA A 54 -5.70 9.38 -8.32
C ALA A 54 -4.73 9.38 -9.53
N THR A 55 -3.53 8.81 -9.38
CA THR A 55 -2.54 8.67 -10.47
C THR A 55 -3.10 7.87 -11.63
N ILE A 56 -3.80 6.76 -11.35
CA ILE A 56 -4.38 5.90 -12.40
C ILE A 56 -5.75 6.39 -12.91
N ARG A 57 -6.26 7.51 -12.38
CA ARG A 57 -7.60 8.07 -12.69
C ARG A 57 -8.71 7.03 -12.51
N ALA A 58 -8.68 6.32 -11.38
CA ALA A 58 -9.78 5.44 -11.00
C ALA A 58 -11.09 6.25 -10.85
N VAL A 59 -12.20 5.70 -11.35
CA VAL A 59 -13.56 6.29 -11.29
C VAL A 59 -14.34 5.66 -10.15
#